data_AF-A0A2E0YR73-F1
#
_entry.id   AF-A0A2E0YR73-F1
#
_cell.length_a   1.000
_cell.length_b   1.000
_cell.length_c   1.000
_cell.angle_alpha   90.00
_cell.angle_beta   90.00
_cell.angle_gamma   90.00
#
_symmetry.space_group_name_H-M   'P 1'
#
loop_
_entity.id
_entity.type
_entity.pdbx_description
1 polymer ?
#
loop_
_entity_poly.entity_id
_entity_poly.type
_entity_poly.pdbx_seq_one_letter_code
_entity_poly.pdbx_strand_id
1 'polypeptide(L)'
;MDAKFSEVQSVAISTEDLEKRLLGKQAEWLMECYLKQSHRYELLASQVQIQGDNSTLGELDFLIFDRETHTPIHLEMACKFYLLDTTSETTQLWIGPNRRDSLPKKYQKWRTRQFPILYHEATKKALRPLISYPVEAFQQQCYLRAFLFVPEGYDVSVLSNSERNCLAGTYRGKEALEMLNATAQYALPQKKKWLVPPSIYDVWMSHTEARAKISEAIQQQRAVLVYEKKGDFINQFFMVWWR
;
A
#
# COMPACT_ATOMS: atom_id res chain seq x y z
N MET A 1 6.29 1.23 -15.17
CA MET A 1 7.27 0.60 -14.27
C MET A 1 6.62 -0.65 -13.66
N ASP A 2 7.08 -1.82 -14.06
CA ASP A 2 6.60 -3.11 -13.51
C ASP A 2 7.55 -3.58 -12.40
N ALA A 3 7.71 -2.76 -11.36
CA ALA A 3 8.47 -3.18 -10.18
C ALA A 3 7.67 -4.28 -9.45
N LYS A 4 8.16 -5.52 -9.49
CA LYS A 4 7.61 -6.60 -8.67
C LYS A 4 8.36 -6.63 -7.35
N PHE A 5 7.69 -6.37 -6.22
CA PHE A 5 8.31 -6.47 -4.89
C PHE A 5 8.90 -7.86 -4.59
N SER A 6 8.44 -8.90 -5.30
CA SER A 6 9.04 -10.23 -5.25
C SER A 6 10.48 -10.27 -5.76
N GLU A 7 10.89 -9.35 -6.64
CA GLU A 7 12.27 -9.25 -7.15
C GLU A 7 13.20 -8.54 -6.16
N VAL A 8 12.65 -7.83 -5.17
CA VAL A 8 13.40 -7.18 -4.07
C VAL A 8 13.74 -8.19 -2.96
N GLN A 9 13.24 -9.43 -3.05
CA GLN A 9 13.50 -10.50 -2.07
C GLN A 9 14.96 -10.99 -2.05
N SER A 10 15.81 -10.55 -2.97
CA SER A 10 17.26 -10.82 -2.93
C SER A 10 18.03 -9.90 -1.98
N VAL A 11 17.41 -8.82 -1.50
CA VAL A 11 17.99 -8.01 -0.44
C VAL A 11 17.72 -8.72 0.87
N ALA A 12 18.78 -8.98 1.65
CA ALA A 12 18.68 -9.42 3.04
C ALA A 12 18.04 -8.30 3.89
N ILE A 13 16.75 -8.08 3.68
CA ILE A 13 15.92 -7.12 4.40
C ILE A 13 15.65 -7.74 5.75
N SER A 14 16.21 -7.17 6.80
CA SER A 14 15.82 -7.54 8.16
C SER A 14 14.34 -7.17 8.33
N THR A 15 13.53 -8.14 8.78
CA THR A 15 12.12 -7.89 9.13
C THR A 15 12.01 -6.85 10.24
N GLU A 16 13.00 -6.78 11.12
CA GLU A 16 13.08 -5.79 12.21
C GLU A 16 13.18 -4.35 11.71
N ASP A 17 13.92 -4.06 10.63
CA ASP A 17 14.03 -2.70 10.11
C ASP A 17 12.77 -2.26 9.35
N LEU A 18 12.06 -3.21 8.74
CA LEU A 18 10.76 -2.96 8.12
C LEU A 18 9.71 -2.57 9.19
N GLU A 19 9.67 -3.30 10.30
CA GLU A 19 8.68 -3.12 11.36
C GLU A 19 8.80 -1.81 12.15
N LYS A 20 9.97 -1.15 12.13
CA LYS A 20 10.15 0.18 12.74
C LYS A 20 9.33 1.25 12.00
N ARG A 21 9.19 1.13 10.67
CA ARG A 21 8.60 2.14 9.79
C ARG A 21 7.07 2.03 9.70
N LEU A 22 6.41 3.13 9.36
CA LEU A 22 4.99 3.09 8.96
C LEU A 22 4.86 2.40 7.58
N LEU A 23 3.72 1.75 7.34
CA LEU A 23 3.44 0.98 6.12
C LEU A 23 3.79 1.69 4.80
N GLY A 24 3.47 2.99 4.68
CA GLY A 24 3.82 3.76 3.48
C GLY A 24 5.34 3.89 3.30
N LYS A 25 6.03 4.25 4.38
CA LYS A 25 7.49 4.40 4.41
C LYS A 25 8.24 3.08 4.24
N GLN A 26 7.63 1.95 4.62
CA GLN A 26 8.15 0.62 4.29
C GLN A 26 8.15 0.39 2.78
N ALA A 27 7.03 0.67 2.12
CA ALA A 27 6.91 0.47 0.67
C ALA A 27 7.84 1.41 -0.11
N GLU A 28 7.96 2.67 0.30
CA GLU A 28 8.93 3.62 -0.26
C GLU A 28 10.36 3.11 -0.08
N TRP A 29 10.73 2.65 1.12
CA TRP A 29 12.07 2.11 1.36
C TRP A 29 12.39 0.87 0.50
N LEU A 30 11.42 -0.04 0.33
CA LEU A 30 11.57 -1.19 -0.57
C LEU A 30 11.75 -0.76 -2.03
N MET A 31 11.00 0.26 -2.48
CA MET A 31 11.15 0.83 -3.81
C MET A 31 12.52 1.50 -3.98
N GLU A 32 13.00 2.23 -2.97
CA GLU A 32 14.33 2.83 -3.00
C GLU A 32 15.42 1.76 -3.15
N CYS A 33 15.30 0.65 -2.40
CA CYS A 33 16.22 -0.50 -2.52
C CYS A 33 16.19 -1.11 -3.92
N TYR A 34 15.01 -1.24 -4.52
CA TYR A 34 14.84 -1.69 -5.91
C TYR A 34 15.50 -0.73 -6.91
N LEU A 35 15.22 0.57 -6.80
CA LEU A 35 15.73 1.60 -7.70
C LEU A 35 17.26 1.68 -7.65
N LYS A 36 17.87 1.56 -6.47
CA LYS A 36 19.34 1.53 -6.31
C LYS A 36 20.03 0.35 -7.00
N GLN A 37 19.32 -0.75 -7.21
CA GLN A 37 19.84 -1.96 -7.88
C GLN A 37 19.38 -2.06 -9.34
N SER A 38 18.55 -1.13 -9.81
CA SER A 38 17.99 -1.18 -11.16
C SER A 38 19.07 -0.87 -12.20
N HIS A 39 19.17 -1.72 -13.23
CA HIS A 39 19.98 -1.41 -14.41
C HIS A 39 19.31 -0.37 -15.32
N ARG A 40 17.97 -0.29 -15.30
CA ARG A 40 17.20 0.63 -16.14
C ARG A 40 17.05 2.00 -15.49
N TYR A 41 16.73 2.06 -14.20
CA TYR A 41 16.45 3.30 -13.51
C TYR A 41 17.64 3.74 -12.66
N GLU A 42 18.05 5.00 -12.80
CA GLU A 42 18.99 5.65 -11.89
C GLU A 42 18.20 6.44 -10.85
N LEU A 43 18.51 6.23 -9.57
CA LEU A 43 17.94 7.04 -8.50
C LEU A 43 18.69 8.38 -8.40
N LEU A 44 18.02 9.48 -8.73
CA LEU A 44 18.60 10.83 -8.65
C LEU A 44 18.43 11.42 -7.24
N ALA A 45 17.23 11.29 -6.68
CA ALA A 45 16.91 11.70 -5.31
C ALA A 45 15.67 10.96 -4.80
N SER A 46 15.52 10.84 -3.48
CA SER A 46 14.35 10.24 -2.84
C SER A 46 13.96 11.02 -1.58
N GLN A 47 12.66 10.99 -1.24
CA GLN A 47 12.10 11.61 -0.04
C GLN A 47 12.51 13.08 0.13
N VAL A 48 12.46 13.86 -0.96
CA VAL A 48 12.92 15.26 -0.95
C VAL A 48 11.85 16.13 -0.31
N GLN A 49 12.10 16.59 0.91
CA GLN A 49 11.19 17.49 1.61
C GLN A 49 11.27 18.90 1.05
N ILE A 50 10.13 19.46 0.66
CA ILE A 50 10.02 20.81 0.10
C ILE A 50 9.51 21.76 1.17
N GLN A 51 10.37 22.67 1.59
CA GLN A 51 10.05 23.73 2.55
C GLN A 51 9.66 25.01 1.82
N GLY A 52 8.47 25.52 2.11
CA GLY A 52 8.09 26.90 1.80
C GLY A 52 8.55 27.85 2.91
N ASP A 53 8.21 29.13 2.77
CA ASP A 53 8.70 30.16 3.69
C ASP A 53 8.26 29.94 5.14
N ASN A 54 7.05 29.41 5.34
CA ASN A 54 6.44 29.27 6.67
C ASN A 54 5.97 27.83 7.01
N SER A 55 6.08 26.90 6.07
CA SER A 55 5.61 25.52 6.25
C SER A 55 6.20 24.56 5.24
N THR A 56 6.18 23.26 5.56
CA THR A 56 6.47 22.21 4.57
C THR A 56 5.34 22.17 3.54
N LEU A 57 5.69 22.35 2.27
CA LEU A 57 4.75 22.28 1.13
C LEU A 57 4.42 20.83 0.78
N GLY A 58 5.39 19.93 0.96
CA GLY A 58 5.22 18.49 0.82
C GLY A 58 6.55 17.77 0.69
N GLU A 59 6.49 16.57 0.13
CA GLU A 59 7.63 15.69 -0.11
C GLU A 59 7.48 15.13 -1.53
N LEU A 60 8.59 15.05 -2.27
CA LEU A 60 8.67 14.31 -3.53
C LEU A 60 9.20 12.90 -3.20
N ASP A 61 8.44 11.87 -3.55
CA ASP A 61 8.81 10.50 -3.18
C ASP A 61 10.11 10.05 -3.88
N PHE A 62 10.16 10.16 -5.21
CA PHE A 62 11.36 9.79 -6.00
C PHE A 62 11.55 10.68 -7.23
N LEU A 63 12.81 10.99 -7.51
CA LEU A 63 13.30 11.50 -8.79
C LEU A 63 14.24 10.45 -9.37
N ILE A 64 13.92 9.95 -10.55
CA ILE A 64 14.68 8.89 -11.22
C ILE A 64 15.00 9.28 -12.66
N PHE A 65 16.01 8.66 -13.26
CA PHE A 65 16.28 8.75 -14.69
C PHE A 65 16.10 7.38 -15.33
N ASP A 66 15.24 7.28 -16.34
CA ASP A 66 15.08 6.07 -17.14
C ASP A 66 16.15 6.04 -18.23
N ARG A 67 17.13 5.15 -18.09
CA ARG A 67 18.26 5.01 -19.02
C ARG A 67 17.84 4.51 -20.40
N GLU A 68 16.72 3.79 -20.50
CA GLU A 68 16.25 3.25 -21.80
C GLU A 68 15.56 4.33 -22.63
N THR A 69 14.79 5.21 -21.98
CA THR A 69 14.04 6.28 -22.65
C THR A 69 14.72 7.65 -22.55
N HIS A 70 15.88 7.72 -21.89
CA HIS A 70 16.63 8.94 -21.60
C HIS A 70 15.78 10.05 -20.95
N THR A 71 14.88 9.67 -20.06
CA THR A 71 13.85 10.58 -19.52
C THR A 71 13.96 10.69 -18.00
N PRO A 72 14.07 11.90 -17.42
CA PRO A 72 13.91 12.09 -15.98
C PRO A 72 12.42 11.97 -15.60
N ILE A 73 12.15 11.29 -14.48
CA ILE A 73 10.80 10.96 -14.01
C ILE A 73 10.66 11.38 -12.55
N HIS A 74 9.61 12.14 -12.26
CA HIS A 74 9.12 12.37 -10.91
C HIS A 74 8.08 11.29 -10.62
N LEU A 75 8.44 10.36 -9.73
CA LEU A 75 7.62 9.22 -9.40
C LEU A 75 7.01 9.41 -8.02
N GLU A 76 5.68 9.57 -7.99
CA GLU A 76 4.89 9.50 -6.76
C GLU A 76 4.47 8.07 -6.47
N MET A 77 4.55 7.63 -5.22
CA MET A 77 4.28 6.26 -4.82
C MET A 77 3.17 6.16 -3.78
N ALA A 78 2.46 5.04 -3.79
CA ALA A 78 1.66 4.63 -2.64
C ALA A 78 1.52 3.12 -2.56
N CYS A 79 1.43 2.64 -1.32
CA CYS A 79 0.98 1.29 -1.01
C CYS A 79 -0.36 1.36 -0.28
N LYS A 80 -1.39 0.69 -0.82
CA LYS A 80 -2.76 0.78 -0.35
C LYS A 80 -3.44 -0.58 -0.27
N PHE A 81 -4.29 -0.70 0.74
CA PHE A 81 -5.19 -1.83 0.93
C PHE A 81 -6.58 -1.29 0.64
N TYR A 82 -7.28 -1.88 -0.32
CA TYR A 82 -8.60 -1.43 -0.72
C TYR A 82 -9.59 -2.59 -0.70
N LEU A 83 -10.78 -2.32 -0.17
CA LEU A 83 -11.92 -3.21 -0.17
C LEU A 83 -12.89 -2.73 -1.26
N LEU A 84 -13.45 -3.66 -2.02
CA LEU A 84 -14.48 -3.35 -3.01
C LEU A 84 -15.78 -3.00 -2.28
N ASP A 85 -16.20 -1.74 -2.31
CA ASP A 85 -17.49 -1.32 -1.78
C ASP A 85 -18.61 -1.72 -2.75
N THR A 86 -19.41 -2.72 -2.35
CA THR A 86 -20.60 -3.16 -3.08
C THR A 86 -21.88 -2.53 -2.56
N THR A 87 -21.81 -1.63 -1.58
CA THR A 87 -22.99 -0.95 -1.00
C THR A 87 -23.39 0.32 -1.75
N SER A 88 -22.52 0.83 -2.63
CA SER A 88 -22.80 2.00 -3.45
C SER A 88 -23.41 1.60 -4.79
N GLU A 89 -24.60 2.13 -5.10
CA GLU A 89 -25.34 1.85 -6.34
C GLU A 89 -24.71 2.48 -7.60
N THR A 90 -23.83 3.48 -7.43
CA THR A 90 -23.40 4.35 -8.54
C THR A 90 -21.95 4.20 -8.94
N THR A 91 -21.13 3.45 -8.20
CA THR A 91 -19.78 3.04 -8.63
C THR A 91 -19.22 1.97 -7.71
N GLN A 92 -18.60 0.94 -8.27
CA GLN A 92 -17.70 0.06 -7.52
C GLN A 92 -16.53 0.91 -7.01
N LEU A 93 -16.49 1.16 -5.71
CA LEU A 93 -15.47 2.01 -5.11
C LEU A 93 -14.47 1.16 -4.32
N TRP A 94 -13.22 1.18 -4.75
CA TRP A 94 -12.09 0.70 -3.97
C TRP A 94 -11.85 1.66 -2.80
N ILE A 95 -12.25 1.26 -1.59
CA ILE A 95 -12.20 2.06 -0.36
C ILE A 95 -11.21 1.48 0.65
N GLY A 96 -10.56 2.31 1.44
CA GLY A 96 -9.71 1.80 2.52
C GLY A 96 -10.54 0.98 3.52
N PRO A 97 -9.94 0.01 4.24
CA PRO A 97 -10.66 -0.84 5.20
C PRO A 97 -11.46 -0.05 6.23
N ASN A 98 -10.95 1.13 6.59
CA ASN A 98 -11.59 2.04 7.54
C ASN A 98 -12.44 3.16 6.89
N ARG A 99 -12.73 3.09 5.59
CA ARG A 99 -13.47 4.11 4.80
C ARG A 99 -12.89 5.53 4.81
N ARG A 100 -11.65 5.70 5.27
CA ARG A 100 -10.97 7.02 5.37
C ARG A 100 -10.29 7.47 4.07
N ASP A 101 -10.10 6.57 3.12
CA ASP A 101 -9.60 6.87 1.78
C ASP A 101 -10.30 6.02 0.71
N SER A 102 -10.08 6.39 -0.55
CA SER A 102 -10.51 5.61 -1.71
C SER A 102 -9.52 5.79 -2.85
N LEU A 103 -9.54 4.87 -3.80
CA LEU A 103 -8.70 4.94 -5.00
C LEU A 103 -8.95 6.25 -5.80
N PRO A 104 -10.19 6.67 -6.08
CA PRO A 104 -10.44 7.95 -6.75
C PRO A 104 -9.90 9.16 -5.98
N LYS A 105 -10.11 9.21 -4.66
CA LYS A 105 -9.58 10.29 -3.80
C LYS A 105 -8.04 10.34 -3.85
N LYS A 106 -7.38 9.18 -3.91
CA LYS A 106 -5.91 9.09 -3.99
C LYS A 106 -5.41 9.62 -5.32
N TYR A 107 -6.02 9.22 -6.44
CA TYR A 107 -5.68 9.72 -7.76
C TYR A 107 -5.88 11.24 -7.87
N GLN A 108 -7.02 11.74 -7.37
CA GLN A 108 -7.30 13.17 -7.33
C GLN A 108 -6.25 13.91 -6.50
N LYS A 109 -5.86 13.40 -5.33
CA LYS A 109 -4.81 14.01 -4.49
C LYS A 109 -3.47 14.10 -5.21
N TRP A 110 -3.07 13.07 -5.96
CA TRP A 110 -1.83 13.14 -6.74
C TRP A 110 -1.90 14.25 -7.77
N ARG A 111 -2.97 14.28 -8.57
CA ARG A 111 -3.14 15.26 -9.65
C ARG A 111 -3.23 16.71 -9.16
N THR A 112 -3.98 16.95 -8.08
CA THR A 112 -4.29 18.33 -7.64
C THR A 112 -3.37 18.86 -6.57
N ARG A 113 -2.60 17.99 -5.89
CA ARG A 113 -1.70 18.41 -4.80
C ARG A 113 -0.26 17.98 -5.02
N GLN A 114 0.01 16.69 -5.22
CA GLN A 114 1.41 16.21 -5.23
C GLN A 114 2.17 16.63 -6.50
N PHE A 115 1.60 16.40 -7.67
CA PHE A 115 2.24 16.73 -8.94
C PHE A 115 2.53 18.24 -9.11
N PRO A 116 1.64 19.16 -8.72
CA PRO A 116 1.97 20.59 -8.74
C PRO A 116 3.20 21.00 -7.91
N ILE A 117 3.58 20.24 -6.86
CA ILE A 117 4.73 20.59 -5.99
C ILE A 117 6.03 20.63 -6.80
N LEU A 118 6.19 19.76 -7.80
CA LEU A 118 7.40 19.70 -8.63
C LEU A 118 7.75 21.06 -9.25
N TYR A 119 6.73 21.83 -9.64
CA TYR A 119 6.89 23.09 -10.36
C TYR A 119 6.98 24.31 -9.45
N HIS A 120 6.89 24.14 -8.12
CA HIS A 120 7.00 25.23 -7.16
C HIS A 120 8.43 25.79 -7.10
N GLU A 121 8.58 27.10 -6.91
CA GLU A 121 9.92 27.75 -6.86
C GLU A 121 10.80 27.20 -5.72
N ALA A 122 10.21 26.94 -4.56
CA ALA A 122 10.90 26.26 -3.46
C ALA A 122 11.46 24.89 -3.88
N THR A 123 10.74 24.15 -4.73
CA THR A 123 11.19 22.87 -5.26
C THR A 123 12.37 23.05 -6.21
N LYS A 124 12.28 24.00 -7.16
CA LYS A 124 13.40 24.32 -8.05
C LYS A 124 14.67 24.65 -7.28
N LYS A 125 14.55 25.45 -6.21
CA LYS A 125 15.67 25.78 -5.30
C LYS A 125 16.22 24.55 -4.58
N ALA A 126 15.33 23.70 -4.03
CA ALA A 126 15.71 22.49 -3.32
C ALA A 126 16.39 21.44 -4.22
N LEU A 127 15.99 21.37 -5.49
CA LEU A 127 16.49 20.39 -6.45
C LEU A 127 17.79 20.83 -7.16
N ARG A 128 18.07 22.13 -7.25
CA ARG A 128 19.29 22.65 -7.91
C ARG A 128 20.61 21.98 -7.49
N PRO A 129 20.87 21.65 -6.21
CA PRO A 129 22.10 20.95 -5.82
C PRO A 129 22.01 19.42 -5.99
N LEU A 130 20.82 18.85 -6.22
CA LEU A 130 20.58 17.41 -6.22
C LEU A 130 20.55 16.81 -7.63
N ILE A 131 20.15 17.59 -8.64
CA ILE A 131 19.92 17.09 -10.00
C ILE A 131 20.45 18.07 -11.05
N SER A 132 20.83 17.53 -12.21
CA SER A 132 21.33 18.31 -13.36
C SER A 132 20.26 18.65 -14.40
N TYR A 133 19.00 18.26 -14.15
CA TYR A 133 17.88 18.44 -15.08
C TYR A 133 16.96 19.57 -14.61
N PRO A 134 16.42 20.40 -15.53
CA PRO A 134 15.36 21.34 -15.18
C PRO A 134 14.09 20.58 -14.78
N VAL A 135 13.29 21.15 -13.87
CA VAL A 135 12.07 20.48 -13.36
C VAL A 135 11.04 20.23 -14.46
N GLU A 136 11.06 21.05 -15.51
CA GLU A 136 10.19 20.96 -16.69
C GLU A 136 10.52 19.74 -17.57
N ALA A 137 11.71 19.17 -17.47
CA ALA A 137 12.08 17.95 -18.20
C ALA A 137 11.46 16.68 -17.58
N PHE A 138 11.05 16.73 -16.31
CA PHE A 138 10.55 15.56 -15.61
C PHE A 138 9.15 15.17 -16.07
N GLN A 139 9.01 13.91 -16.49
CA GLN A 139 7.70 13.29 -16.64
C GLN A 139 7.15 12.88 -15.29
N GLN A 140 5.86 13.16 -15.04
CA GLN A 140 5.22 12.79 -13.79
C GLN A 140 4.53 11.44 -13.91
N GLN A 141 4.88 10.53 -13.03
CA GLN A 141 4.30 9.20 -12.97
C GLN A 141 3.84 8.89 -11.54
N CYS A 142 2.86 7.99 -11.42
CA CYS A 142 2.50 7.42 -10.14
C CYS A 142 2.62 5.89 -10.18
N TYR A 143 3.06 5.31 -9.06
CA TYR A 143 3.08 3.88 -8.84
C TYR A 143 2.22 3.54 -7.62
N LEU A 144 1.12 2.83 -7.88
CA LEU A 144 0.23 2.35 -6.84
C LEU A 144 0.40 0.83 -6.67
N ARG A 145 0.96 0.41 -5.54
CA ARG A 145 0.83 -0.98 -5.09
C ARG A 145 -0.48 -1.14 -4.34
N ALA A 146 -1.47 -1.75 -4.97
CA ALA A 146 -2.75 -2.05 -4.35
C ALA A 146 -2.83 -3.52 -3.90
N PHE A 147 -3.36 -3.75 -2.70
CA PHE A 147 -3.82 -5.04 -2.21
C PHE A 147 -5.34 -4.97 -2.15
N LEU A 148 -6.01 -5.65 -3.08
CA LEU A 148 -7.44 -5.59 -3.26
C LEU A 148 -8.13 -6.73 -2.52
N PHE A 149 -9.27 -6.43 -1.91
CA PHE A 149 -10.10 -7.41 -1.22
C PHE A 149 -11.54 -7.25 -1.67
N VAL A 150 -12.18 -8.37 -1.97
CA VAL A 150 -13.57 -8.42 -2.40
C VAL A 150 -14.46 -9.02 -1.32
N PRO A 151 -15.78 -8.82 -1.33
CA PRO A 151 -16.66 -9.53 -0.42
C PRO A 151 -16.45 -11.04 -0.51
N GLU A 152 -16.60 -11.75 0.60
CA GLU A 152 -16.67 -13.20 0.54
C GLU A 152 -17.80 -13.67 -0.40
N GLY A 153 -17.50 -14.64 -1.27
CA GLY A 153 -18.42 -15.14 -2.30
C GLY A 153 -18.54 -14.26 -3.55
N TYR A 154 -17.77 -13.17 -3.67
CA TYR A 154 -17.78 -12.32 -4.85
C TYR A 154 -17.22 -13.03 -6.09
N ASP A 155 -17.90 -12.90 -7.23
CA ASP A 155 -17.42 -13.43 -8.51
C ASP A 155 -16.24 -12.61 -9.04
N VAL A 156 -15.03 -13.13 -8.89
CA VAL A 156 -13.79 -12.46 -9.33
C VAL A 156 -13.59 -12.46 -10.85
N SER A 157 -14.43 -13.18 -11.61
CA SER A 157 -14.35 -13.20 -13.07
C SER A 157 -14.74 -11.86 -13.69
N VAL A 158 -15.58 -11.07 -12.99
CA VAL A 158 -16.02 -9.74 -13.44
C VAL A 158 -14.95 -8.65 -13.25
N LEU A 159 -13.92 -8.93 -12.45
CA LEU A 159 -12.79 -8.00 -12.26
C LEU A 159 -11.95 -7.91 -13.54
N SER A 160 -11.33 -6.77 -13.78
CA SER A 160 -10.32 -6.65 -14.83
C SER A 160 -9.06 -7.49 -14.51
N ASN A 161 -8.22 -7.75 -15.52
CA ASN A 161 -6.95 -8.45 -15.31
C ASN A 161 -6.03 -7.72 -14.32
N SER A 162 -5.98 -6.38 -14.37
CA SER A 162 -5.17 -5.58 -13.46
C SER A 162 -5.66 -5.67 -12.00
N GLU A 163 -6.99 -5.69 -11.79
CA GLU A 163 -7.58 -5.87 -10.46
C GLU A 163 -7.33 -7.28 -9.92
N ARG A 164 -7.50 -8.31 -10.75
CA ARG A 164 -7.19 -9.70 -10.36
C ARG A 164 -5.73 -9.86 -9.95
N ASN A 165 -4.79 -9.25 -10.66
CA ASN A 165 -3.37 -9.28 -10.31
C ASN A 165 -3.05 -8.59 -8.98
N CYS A 166 -3.94 -7.73 -8.49
CA CYS A 166 -3.82 -7.06 -7.20
C CYS A 166 -4.66 -7.71 -6.10
N LEU A 167 -5.44 -8.76 -6.41
CA LEU A 167 -6.31 -9.43 -5.46
C LEU A 167 -5.48 -10.14 -4.39
N ALA A 168 -5.73 -9.77 -3.13
CA ALA A 168 -4.99 -10.24 -1.97
C ALA A 168 -5.84 -11.09 -1.02
N GLY A 169 -7.17 -11.04 -1.13
CA GLY A 169 -8.05 -11.83 -0.28
C GLY A 169 -9.50 -11.36 -0.33
N THR A 170 -10.26 -11.71 0.71
CA THR A 170 -11.66 -11.31 0.85
C THR A 170 -11.89 -10.39 2.05
N TYR A 171 -13.13 -9.96 2.27
CA TYR A 171 -13.53 -9.33 3.51
C TYR A 171 -14.95 -9.74 3.91
N ARG A 172 -15.20 -9.69 5.23
CA ARG A 172 -16.47 -10.09 5.85
C ARG A 172 -16.95 -9.01 6.84
N GLY A 173 -18.26 -8.91 7.01
CA GLY A 173 -18.91 -8.03 7.98
C GLY A 173 -18.85 -8.57 9.42
N LYS A 174 -19.43 -7.83 10.36
CA LYS A 174 -19.40 -8.17 11.79
C LYS A 174 -20.18 -9.45 12.11
N GLU A 175 -21.23 -9.76 11.35
CA GLU A 175 -22.06 -10.95 11.54
C GLU A 175 -21.27 -12.24 11.28
N ALA A 176 -20.25 -12.18 10.43
CA ALA A 176 -19.39 -13.32 10.14
C ALA A 176 -18.44 -13.70 11.30
N LEU A 177 -18.42 -12.91 12.39
CA LEU A 177 -17.63 -13.20 13.58
C LEU A 177 -18.04 -14.53 14.24
N GLU A 178 -19.33 -14.86 14.21
CA GLU A 178 -19.85 -16.14 14.73
C GLU A 178 -19.54 -17.32 13.81
N MET A 179 -19.19 -17.04 12.55
CA MET A 179 -18.89 -18.04 11.53
C MET A 179 -17.39 -18.29 11.37
N LEU A 180 -16.55 -17.73 12.26
CA LEU A 180 -15.13 -18.06 12.28
C LEU A 180 -14.94 -19.57 12.57
N ASN A 181 -13.97 -20.16 11.90
CA ASN A 181 -13.68 -21.57 12.03
C ASN A 181 -13.09 -21.90 13.41
N ALA A 182 -13.87 -22.59 14.23
CA ALA A 182 -13.49 -22.99 15.59
C ALA A 182 -12.23 -23.88 15.67
N THR A 183 -11.86 -24.57 14.58
CA THR A 183 -10.70 -25.46 14.51
C THR A 183 -9.46 -24.82 13.90
N ALA A 184 -9.58 -23.60 13.37
CA ALA A 184 -8.46 -22.88 12.77
C ALA A 184 -7.62 -22.15 13.82
N GLN A 185 -6.39 -21.83 13.45
CA GLN A 185 -5.55 -20.89 14.19
C GLN A 185 -5.53 -19.55 13.47
N TYR A 186 -5.34 -18.47 14.21
CA TYR A 186 -5.48 -17.11 13.69
C TYR A 186 -4.27 -16.24 13.99
N ALA A 187 -3.96 -15.30 13.10
CA ALA A 187 -3.02 -14.23 13.36
C ALA A 187 -3.63 -12.89 12.95
N LEU A 188 -3.47 -11.87 13.81
CA LEU A 188 -4.00 -10.52 13.61
C LEU A 188 -2.84 -9.54 13.46
N PRO A 189 -2.24 -9.43 12.26
CA PRO A 189 -1.07 -8.61 12.06
C PRO A 189 -1.37 -7.13 12.36
N GLN A 190 -0.50 -6.50 13.16
CA GLN A 190 -0.50 -5.06 13.30
C GLN A 190 -0.26 -4.41 11.94
N LYS A 191 -0.76 -3.18 11.74
CA LYS A 191 -0.71 -2.48 10.45
C LYS A 191 0.71 -2.37 9.87
N LYS A 192 1.74 -2.26 10.72
CA LYS A 192 3.15 -2.23 10.29
C LYS A 192 3.65 -3.55 9.73
N LYS A 193 2.96 -4.67 9.96
CA LYS A 193 3.37 -5.98 9.48
C LYS A 193 2.52 -6.47 8.29
N TRP A 194 1.68 -5.61 7.70
CA TRP A 194 0.80 -6.00 6.59
C TRP A 194 1.53 -6.29 5.27
N LEU A 195 2.79 -5.87 5.11
CA LEU A 195 3.64 -6.24 3.96
C LEU A 195 4.47 -7.50 4.20
N VAL A 196 4.46 -8.02 5.44
CA VAL A 196 5.22 -9.21 5.80
C VAL A 196 4.43 -10.45 5.35
N PRO A 197 5.04 -11.40 4.62
CA PRO A 197 4.38 -12.64 4.24
C PRO A 197 3.81 -13.40 5.45
N PRO A 198 2.62 -14.03 5.32
CA PRO A 198 2.04 -14.82 6.39
C PRO A 198 2.93 -15.97 6.89
N SER A 199 3.84 -16.47 6.04
CA SER A 199 4.79 -17.54 6.38
C SER A 199 5.82 -17.16 7.46
N ILE A 200 6.00 -15.88 7.74
CA ILE A 200 6.93 -15.37 8.76
C ILE A 200 6.24 -15.25 10.14
N TYR A 201 4.91 -15.47 10.20
CA TYR A 201 4.20 -15.41 11.47
C TYR A 201 4.31 -16.74 12.22
N ASP A 202 4.99 -16.69 13.36
CA ASP A 202 5.16 -17.85 14.25
C ASP A 202 4.12 -17.86 15.38
N VAL A 203 3.49 -16.72 15.66
CA VAL A 203 2.52 -16.58 16.75
C VAL A 203 1.09 -16.67 16.20
N TRP A 204 0.46 -17.81 16.46
CA TRP A 204 -0.93 -18.08 16.13
C TRP A 204 -1.77 -18.22 17.39
N MET A 205 -2.97 -17.68 17.38
CA MET A 205 -3.91 -17.70 18.49
C MET A 205 -5.12 -18.58 18.19
N SER A 206 -5.79 -19.02 19.26
CA SER A 206 -7.01 -19.82 19.15
C SER A 206 -8.17 -19.01 18.55
N HIS A 207 -9.18 -19.72 18.04
CA HIS A 207 -10.46 -19.12 17.64
C HIS A 207 -11.03 -18.18 18.72
N THR A 208 -11.05 -18.62 19.99
CA THR A 208 -11.62 -17.85 21.10
C THR A 208 -10.89 -16.52 21.32
N GLU A 209 -9.56 -16.54 21.30
CA GLU A 209 -8.74 -15.33 21.45
C GLU A 209 -8.87 -14.39 20.26
N ALA A 210 -8.89 -14.94 19.04
CA ALA A 210 -9.06 -14.16 17.83
C ALA A 210 -10.43 -13.48 17.80
N ARG A 211 -11.49 -14.22 18.11
CA ARG A 211 -12.87 -13.70 18.19
C ARG A 211 -12.97 -12.54 19.18
N ALA A 212 -12.36 -12.65 20.35
CA ALA A 212 -12.35 -11.58 21.35
C ALA A 212 -11.65 -10.31 20.81
N LYS A 213 -10.45 -10.44 20.23
CA LYS A 213 -9.67 -9.31 19.69
C LYS A 213 -10.32 -8.66 18.47
N ILE A 214 -10.90 -9.46 17.58
CA ILE A 214 -11.66 -8.95 16.43
C ILE A 214 -12.89 -8.20 16.94
N SER A 215 -13.66 -8.79 17.87
CA SER A 215 -14.85 -8.14 18.44
C SER A 215 -14.53 -6.76 19.02
N GLU A 216 -13.47 -6.66 19.83
CA GLU A 216 -13.01 -5.39 20.40
C GLU A 216 -12.68 -4.36 19.32
N ALA A 217 -11.93 -4.76 18.29
CA ALA A 217 -11.56 -3.85 17.19
C ALA A 217 -12.79 -3.37 16.40
N ILE A 218 -13.74 -4.27 16.14
CA ILE A 218 -14.98 -3.94 15.44
C ILE A 218 -15.84 -2.96 16.25
N GLN A 219 -15.94 -3.15 17.58
CA GLN A 219 -16.61 -2.20 18.48
C GLN A 219 -15.96 -0.81 18.43
N GLN A 220 -14.63 -0.75 18.28
CA GLN A 220 -13.87 0.49 18.10
C GLN A 220 -13.90 1.03 16.65
N GLN A 221 -14.76 0.51 15.78
CA GLN A 221 -14.87 0.90 14.37
C GLN A 221 -13.53 0.82 13.63
N ARG A 222 -12.80 -0.27 13.87
CA ARG A 222 -11.50 -0.54 13.25
C ARG A 222 -11.53 -1.88 12.52
N ALA A 223 -11.28 -1.81 11.22
CA ALA A 223 -11.09 -3.01 10.40
C ALA A 223 -9.79 -3.74 10.80
N VAL A 224 -9.84 -5.07 10.74
CA VAL A 224 -8.74 -5.96 11.14
C VAL A 224 -8.38 -6.86 9.97
N LEU A 225 -7.09 -6.89 9.62
CA LEU A 225 -6.56 -7.91 8.73
C LEU A 225 -6.40 -9.21 9.55
N VAL A 226 -6.91 -10.31 9.02
CA VAL A 226 -6.93 -11.62 9.66
C VAL A 226 -6.24 -12.63 8.75
N TYR A 227 -5.31 -13.38 9.32
CA TYR A 227 -4.84 -14.63 8.74
C TYR A 227 -5.51 -15.79 9.47
N GLU A 228 -6.10 -16.72 8.72
CA GLU A 228 -6.71 -17.95 9.22
C GLU A 228 -5.93 -19.14 8.66
N LYS A 229 -5.35 -19.94 9.54
CA LYS A 229 -4.57 -21.13 9.20
C LYS A 229 -5.35 -22.40 9.47
N LYS A 230 -5.47 -23.25 8.45
CA LYS A 230 -6.06 -24.59 8.54
C LYS A 230 -5.13 -25.59 7.85
N GLY A 231 -4.42 -26.38 8.64
CA GLY A 231 -3.32 -27.21 8.14
C GLY A 231 -2.24 -26.32 7.52
N ASP A 232 -1.88 -26.59 6.27
CA ASP A 232 -0.88 -25.83 5.51
C ASP A 232 -1.45 -24.62 4.76
N PHE A 233 -2.78 -24.45 4.76
CA PHE A 233 -3.43 -23.35 4.06
C PHE A 233 -3.60 -22.14 4.97
N ILE A 234 -3.17 -20.97 4.50
CA ILE A 234 -3.41 -19.69 5.15
C ILE A 234 -4.32 -18.85 4.26
N ASN A 235 -5.51 -18.57 4.75
CA ASN A 235 -6.44 -17.62 4.14
C ASN A 235 -6.23 -16.22 4.73
N GLN A 236 -6.40 -15.19 3.92
CA GLN A 236 -6.24 -13.79 4.30
C GLN A 236 -7.53 -13.02 4.02
N PHE A 237 -8.08 -12.35 5.03
CA PHE A 237 -9.27 -11.53 4.86
C PHE A 237 -9.32 -10.35 5.83
N PHE A 238 -10.15 -9.35 5.51
CA PHE A 238 -10.50 -8.28 6.45
C PHE A 238 -11.81 -8.58 7.18
N MET A 239 -11.85 -8.28 8.48
CA MET A 239 -13.11 -8.10 9.22
C MET A 239 -13.41 -6.60 9.31
N VAL A 240 -14.64 -6.19 8.95
CA VAL A 240 -15.09 -4.78 8.97
C VAL A 240 -16.34 -4.58 9.82
N TRP A 241 -16.55 -3.36 10.32
CA TRP A 241 -17.66 -3.03 11.23
C TRP A 241 -18.89 -2.44 10.53
N TRP A 242 -18.70 -1.94 9.31
CA TRP A 242 -19.66 -1.13 8.57
C TRP A 242 -20.49 -1.95 7.56
N ARG A 243 -20.27 -3.27 7.53
CA ARG A 243 -21.03 -4.23 6.73
C ARG A 243 -21.72 -5.20 7.68
#